data_AF-A0A7S2EHH8-F1
#
_entry.id   AF-A0A7S2EHH8-F1
#
_cell.length_a   1.000
_cell.length_b   1.000
_cell.length_c   1.000
_cell.angle_alpha   90.00
_cell.angle_beta   90.00
_cell.angle_gamma   90.00
#
_symmetry.space_group_name_H-M   'P 1'
#
loop_
_entity.id
_entity.type
_entity.pdbx_description
1 polymer ?
#
loop_
_entity_poly.entity_id
_entity_poly.type
_entity_poly.pdbx_seq_one_letter_code
_entity_poly.pdbx_strand_id
1 'polypeptide(L)'
;QNVKITDFGFCRMLSSSDERLTTPCGSLHFCAPEVLEAPEESYCGPPADVWSCGIILYGMLRGEHPFDGTTREETAALIREGDFDTYKLHNNEWDMIKNLLTLDPKERTGSGEILKHAYCQKGKSKDLPRVSVSLQMGCEEIDQEIVSRVVQLHANPGEQGKEVIVTSELVEKAMALSHEEMGVVLGDDMNTAEDKTEIEKLLDVRCTYEILLQEKMEGNKLASEELTGKAKIHKSIIWGDCYR
;
A
#
# COMPACT_ATOMS: atom_id res chain seq x y z
N GLN A 1 14.74 11.33 -0.42
CA GLN A 1 14.44 10.94 -1.81
C GLN A 1 13.30 11.81 -2.34
N ASN A 2 13.06 11.85 -3.65
CA ASN A 2 11.93 12.55 -4.25
C ASN A 2 10.91 11.53 -4.76
N VAL A 3 9.62 11.79 -4.54
CA VAL A 3 8.54 10.99 -5.15
C VAL A 3 8.56 11.20 -6.66
N LYS A 4 8.43 10.11 -7.41
CA LYS A 4 8.28 10.12 -8.87
C LYS A 4 7.00 9.38 -9.22
N ILE A 5 6.09 10.06 -9.90
CA ILE A 5 4.89 9.42 -10.47
C ILE A 5 5.31 8.77 -11.79
N THR A 6 4.86 7.55 -12.00
CA THR A 6 5.18 6.73 -13.17
C THR A 6 3.91 6.04 -13.68
N ASP A 7 4.00 5.43 -14.86
CA ASP A 7 2.95 4.66 -15.54
C ASP A 7 1.68 5.46 -15.82
N PHE A 8 1.73 6.15 -16.95
CA PHE A 8 0.62 6.91 -17.50
C PHE A 8 -0.21 6.06 -18.48
N GLY A 9 -0.14 4.72 -18.40
CA GLY A 9 -0.81 3.80 -19.34
C GLY A 9 -2.34 3.91 -19.35
N PHE A 10 -2.93 4.35 -18.23
CA PHE A 10 -4.36 4.61 -18.10
C PHE A 10 -4.72 6.12 -18.08
N CYS A 11 -3.73 7.00 -18.26
CA CYS A 11 -3.99 8.44 -18.24
C CYS A 11 -4.73 8.88 -19.49
N ARG A 12 -5.56 9.92 -19.33
CA ARG A 12 -6.35 10.47 -20.42
C ARG A 12 -6.16 11.97 -20.51
N MET A 13 -5.88 12.44 -21.72
CA MET A 13 -5.89 13.85 -22.04
C MET A 13 -7.34 14.32 -22.13
N LEU A 14 -7.69 15.30 -21.31
CA LEU A 14 -9.00 15.95 -21.38
C LEU A 14 -8.90 17.14 -22.32
N SER A 15 -9.79 17.19 -23.31
CA SER A 15 -9.94 18.28 -24.27
C SER A 15 -10.53 19.55 -23.62
N SER A 16 -11.26 19.38 -22.52
CA SER A 16 -11.85 20.46 -21.73
C SER A 16 -12.05 20.01 -20.28
N SER A 17 -12.19 20.96 -19.35
CA SER A 17 -12.49 20.68 -17.94
C SER A 17 -13.81 19.95 -17.71
N ASP A 18 -14.73 20.06 -18.68
CA ASP A 18 -16.06 19.45 -18.62
C ASP A 18 -16.13 18.09 -19.32
N GLU A 19 -15.03 17.63 -19.92
CA GLU A 19 -14.99 16.30 -20.54
C GLU A 19 -15.28 15.22 -19.48
N ARG A 20 -16.19 14.31 -19.83
CA ARG A 20 -16.60 13.20 -18.98
C ARG A 20 -16.05 11.89 -19.52
N LEU A 21 -15.72 10.99 -18.59
CA LEU A 21 -15.14 9.68 -18.86
C LEU A 21 -16.19 8.60 -18.58
N THR A 22 -16.15 7.50 -19.33
CA THR A 22 -17.08 6.35 -19.19
C THR A 22 -16.34 5.03 -19.03
N THR A 23 -15.01 5.04 -19.13
CA THR A 23 -14.21 3.81 -19.00
C THR A 23 -13.70 3.72 -17.57
N PRO A 24 -14.18 2.77 -16.75
CA PRO A 24 -13.59 2.53 -15.44
C PRO A 24 -12.15 2.01 -15.63
N CYS A 25 -11.20 2.62 -14.95
CA CYS A 25 -9.78 2.27 -14.99
C CYS A 25 -9.19 2.33 -13.58
N GLY A 26 -8.18 1.49 -13.32
CA GLY A 26 -7.48 1.46 -12.04
C GLY A 26 -7.86 0.28 -11.14
N SER A 27 -7.08 0.12 -10.07
CA SER A 27 -7.30 -0.90 -9.04
C SER A 27 -8.43 -0.49 -8.11
N LEU A 28 -9.34 -1.43 -7.81
CA LEU A 28 -10.59 -1.18 -7.08
C LEU A 28 -10.41 -0.38 -5.79
N HIS A 29 -9.39 -0.72 -4.99
CA HIS A 29 -9.10 -0.08 -3.70
C HIS A 29 -8.78 1.41 -3.80
N PHE A 30 -8.40 1.91 -4.98
CA PHE A 30 -8.10 3.32 -5.23
C PHE A 30 -9.24 4.03 -5.97
N CYS A 31 -10.21 3.29 -6.50
CA CYS A 31 -11.28 3.84 -7.32
C CYS A 31 -12.23 4.69 -6.49
N ALA A 32 -12.62 5.84 -7.05
CA ALA A 32 -13.67 6.68 -6.49
C ALA A 32 -15.06 6.06 -6.73
N PRO A 33 -16.08 6.38 -5.90
CA PRO A 33 -17.43 5.85 -6.06
C PRO A 33 -18.00 6.10 -7.46
N GLU A 34 -17.79 7.29 -8.01
CA GLU A 34 -18.28 7.66 -9.34
C GLU A 34 -17.59 6.91 -10.49
N VAL A 35 -16.39 6.35 -10.26
CA VAL A 35 -15.70 5.50 -11.25
C VAL A 35 -16.31 4.11 -11.29
N LEU A 36 -16.87 3.63 -10.17
CA LEU A 36 -17.56 2.33 -10.12
C LEU A 36 -18.85 2.37 -10.94
N GLU A 37 -19.50 3.53 -11.00
CA GLU A 37 -20.72 3.77 -11.76
C GLU A 37 -20.44 4.17 -13.23
N ALA A 38 -19.17 4.33 -13.63
CA ALA A 38 -18.77 4.73 -14.98
C ALA A 38 -19.31 3.86 -16.15
N PRO A 39 -19.62 2.56 -15.97
CA PRO A 39 -20.28 1.77 -17.02
C PRO A 39 -21.69 2.27 -17.38
N GLU A 40 -22.40 2.87 -16.44
CA GLU A 40 -23.79 3.34 -16.60
C GLU A 40 -23.87 4.87 -16.66
N GLU A 41 -22.95 5.55 -15.98
CA GLU A 41 -22.86 7.01 -15.89
C GLU A 41 -21.50 7.54 -16.37
N SER A 42 -21.37 8.84 -16.58
CA SER A 42 -20.09 9.45 -16.95
C SER A 42 -19.52 10.24 -15.77
N TYR A 43 -18.20 10.18 -15.54
CA TYR A 43 -17.55 10.83 -14.39
C TYR A 43 -16.50 11.87 -14.80
N CYS A 44 -16.08 12.71 -13.84
CA CYS A 44 -15.00 13.68 -14.03
C CYS A 44 -13.67 13.06 -13.57
N GLY A 45 -12.62 13.12 -14.40
CA GLY A 45 -11.30 12.59 -14.05
C GLY A 45 -10.66 13.24 -12.80
N PRO A 46 -10.51 14.59 -12.75
CA PRO A 46 -9.73 15.22 -11.69
C PRO A 46 -10.22 14.98 -10.26
N PRO A 47 -11.54 14.99 -9.96
CA PRO A 47 -12.04 14.59 -8.64
C PRO A 47 -11.73 13.13 -8.28
N ALA A 48 -11.74 12.21 -9.26
CA ALA A 48 -11.41 10.81 -9.02
C ALA A 48 -9.92 10.61 -8.67
N ASP A 49 -9.02 11.39 -9.27
CA ASP A 49 -7.60 11.41 -8.90
C ASP A 49 -7.39 11.93 -7.46
N VAL A 50 -8.19 12.94 -7.05
CA VAL A 50 -8.18 13.47 -5.69
C VAL A 50 -8.59 12.41 -4.67
N TRP A 51 -9.63 11.63 -4.97
CA TRP A 51 -10.03 10.49 -4.14
C TRP A 51 -8.89 9.48 -3.98
N SER A 52 -8.25 9.12 -5.10
CA SER A 52 -7.12 8.19 -5.10
C SER A 52 -5.97 8.69 -4.22
N CYS A 53 -5.71 10.01 -4.21
CA CYS A 53 -4.75 10.62 -3.29
C CYS A 53 -5.15 10.47 -1.82
N GLY A 54 -6.44 10.54 -1.50
CA GLY A 54 -7.00 10.28 -0.17
C GLY A 54 -6.74 8.85 0.30
N ILE A 55 -6.96 7.87 -0.58
CA ILE A 55 -6.66 6.45 -0.30
C ILE A 55 -5.17 6.27 0.00
N ILE A 56 -4.29 6.85 -0.84
CA ILE A 56 -2.83 6.76 -0.66
C ILE A 56 -2.41 7.43 0.66
N LEU A 57 -2.94 8.62 0.97
CA LEU A 57 -2.64 9.30 2.23
C LEU A 57 -3.10 8.49 3.44
N TYR A 58 -4.29 7.92 3.39
CA TYR A 58 -4.79 7.03 4.44
C TYR A 58 -3.85 5.84 4.62
N GLY A 59 -3.48 5.15 3.53
CA GLY A 59 -2.56 4.01 3.57
C GLY A 59 -1.20 4.37 4.17
N MET A 60 -0.62 5.51 3.80
CA MET A 60 0.64 6.00 4.37
C MET A 60 0.57 6.25 5.88
N LEU A 61 -0.60 6.65 6.41
CA LEU A 61 -0.80 6.95 7.82
C LEU A 61 -1.22 5.73 8.64
N ARG A 62 -1.96 4.79 8.03
CA ARG A 62 -2.67 3.72 8.75
C ARG A 62 -2.11 2.33 8.52
N GLY A 63 -1.33 2.07 7.48
CA GLY A 63 -0.89 0.69 7.24
C GLY A 63 -1.95 -0.19 6.56
N GLU A 64 -3.06 0.38 6.07
CA GLU A 64 -4.17 -0.38 5.46
C GLU A 64 -5.00 0.48 4.49
N HIS A 65 -5.91 -0.14 3.74
CA HIS A 65 -6.90 0.58 2.92
C HIS A 65 -8.10 1.02 3.78
N PRO A 66 -8.70 2.18 3.49
CA PRO A 66 -9.89 2.63 4.22
C PRO A 66 -11.12 1.78 3.89
N PHE A 67 -11.15 1.17 2.70
CA PHE A 67 -12.23 0.30 2.23
C PHE A 67 -11.62 -1.04 1.77
N ASP A 68 -11.79 -2.10 2.56
CA ASP A 68 -11.25 -3.42 2.25
C ASP A 68 -12.24 -4.51 2.70
N GLY A 69 -13.03 -5.00 1.75
CA GLY A 69 -13.94 -6.12 1.92
C GLY A 69 -13.29 -7.44 1.54
N THR A 70 -13.91 -8.56 1.92
CA THR A 70 -13.40 -9.90 1.58
C THR A 70 -13.66 -10.26 0.11
N THR A 71 -14.63 -9.58 -0.51
CA THR A 71 -14.98 -9.72 -1.92
C THR A 71 -14.94 -8.38 -2.64
N ARG A 72 -14.85 -8.42 -3.98
CA ARG A 72 -14.92 -7.22 -4.81
C ARG A 72 -16.21 -6.45 -4.60
N GLU A 73 -17.32 -7.15 -4.43
CA GLU A 73 -18.65 -6.61 -4.22
C GLU A 73 -18.75 -5.91 -2.85
N GLU A 74 -18.20 -6.52 -1.80
CA GLU A 74 -18.10 -5.91 -0.48
C GLU A 74 -17.24 -4.65 -0.49
N THR A 75 -16.05 -4.69 -1.10
CA THR A 75 -15.19 -3.51 -1.21
C THR A 75 -15.90 -2.39 -1.98
N ALA A 76 -16.61 -2.72 -3.06
CA ALA A 76 -17.39 -1.74 -3.80
C ALA A 76 -18.57 -1.18 -2.98
N ALA A 77 -19.19 -1.96 -2.09
CA ALA A 77 -20.21 -1.47 -1.18
C ALA A 77 -19.62 -0.49 -0.15
N LEU A 78 -18.48 -0.84 0.45
CA LEU A 78 -17.76 0.02 1.40
C LEU A 78 -17.34 1.35 0.75
N ILE A 79 -16.84 1.32 -0.48
CA ILE A 79 -16.49 2.55 -1.23
C ILE A 79 -17.72 3.45 -1.40
N ARG A 80 -18.90 2.89 -1.71
CA ARG A 80 -20.14 3.66 -1.88
C ARG A 80 -20.67 4.22 -0.56
N GLU A 81 -20.51 3.49 0.53
CA GLU A 81 -20.88 3.95 1.87
C GLU A 81 -19.95 5.07 2.34
N GLY A 82 -18.66 5.01 2.00
CA GLY A 82 -17.68 6.04 2.34
C GLY A 82 -17.38 6.15 3.83
N ASP A 83 -17.76 5.13 4.62
CA ASP A 83 -17.42 5.04 6.04
C ASP A 83 -16.12 4.26 6.21
N PHE A 84 -15.18 4.81 6.98
CA PHE A 84 -13.85 4.24 7.18
C PHE A 84 -13.32 4.59 8.57
N ASP A 85 -12.40 3.78 9.08
CA ASP A 85 -11.90 3.95 10.44
C ASP A 85 -11.12 5.26 10.61
N THR A 86 -11.42 5.95 11.70
CA THR A 86 -10.92 7.29 12.02
C THR A 86 -10.03 7.26 13.26
N TYR A 87 -9.94 6.10 13.91
CA TYR A 87 -9.19 5.88 15.14
C TYR A 87 -7.72 6.31 14.97
N LYS A 88 -7.10 6.85 16.03
CA LYS A 88 -5.70 7.30 16.03
C LYS A 88 -5.29 8.37 14.99
N LEU A 89 -6.20 8.88 14.15
CA LEU A 89 -5.89 10.03 13.30
C LEU A 89 -5.96 11.31 14.15
N HIS A 90 -4.91 12.12 14.06
CA HIS A 90 -4.91 13.46 14.62
C HIS A 90 -5.87 14.37 13.83
N ASN A 91 -6.36 15.44 14.47
CA ASN A 91 -7.44 16.26 13.90
C ASN A 91 -7.16 16.83 12.50
N ASN A 92 -5.90 17.12 12.13
CA ASN A 92 -5.60 17.73 10.83
C ASN A 92 -5.47 16.68 9.72
N GLU A 93 -4.87 15.53 10.05
CA GLU A 93 -4.72 14.35 9.21
C GLU A 93 -6.11 13.85 8.82
N TRP A 94 -6.98 13.76 9.83
CA TRP A 94 -8.36 13.37 9.68
C TRP A 94 -9.15 14.34 8.80
N ASP A 95 -9.10 15.64 9.08
CA ASP A 95 -9.79 16.66 8.30
C ASP A 95 -9.33 16.64 6.83
N MET A 96 -8.03 16.48 6.61
CA MET A 96 -7.46 16.33 5.27
C MET A 96 -8.01 15.11 4.53
N ILE A 97 -8.02 13.93 5.17
CA ILE A 97 -8.52 12.70 4.56
C ILE A 97 -10.01 12.82 4.26
N LYS A 98 -10.82 13.40 5.15
CA LYS A 98 -12.25 13.64 4.88
C LYS A 98 -12.48 14.50 3.64
N ASN A 99 -11.71 15.57 3.49
CA ASN A 99 -11.82 16.47 2.34
C ASN A 99 -11.46 15.77 1.02
N LEU A 100 -10.52 14.81 1.07
CA LEU A 100 -10.12 13.98 -0.07
C LEU A 100 -11.13 12.86 -0.38
N LEU A 101 -11.69 12.23 0.66
CA LEU A 101 -12.62 11.10 0.57
C LEU A 101 -14.09 11.54 0.71
N THR A 102 -14.41 12.76 0.29
CA THR A 102 -15.79 13.23 0.20
C THR A 102 -16.50 12.48 -0.93
N LEU A 103 -17.63 11.85 -0.62
CA LEU A 103 -18.37 11.00 -1.57
C LEU A 103 -18.83 11.77 -2.81
N ASP A 104 -19.51 12.91 -2.64
CA ASP A 104 -19.94 13.71 -3.77
C ASP A 104 -18.73 14.39 -4.44
N PRO A 105 -18.41 14.06 -5.71
CA PRO A 105 -17.27 14.64 -6.40
C PRO A 105 -17.37 16.16 -6.60
N LYS A 106 -18.56 16.76 -6.48
CA LYS A 106 -18.74 18.23 -6.57
C LYS A 106 -18.36 18.95 -5.29
N GLU A 107 -18.61 18.30 -4.15
CA GLU A 107 -18.26 18.82 -2.82
C GLU A 107 -16.83 18.41 -2.42
N ARG A 108 -16.26 17.40 -3.09
CA ARG A 108 -14.88 16.95 -2.89
C ARG A 108 -13.90 18.08 -3.18
N THR A 109 -13.03 18.33 -2.22
CA THR A 109 -12.11 19.48 -2.29
C THR A 109 -11.16 19.31 -3.47
N GLY A 110 -11.00 20.34 -4.31
CA GLY A 110 -10.06 20.28 -5.43
C GLY A 110 -8.59 20.31 -5.00
N SER A 111 -7.70 19.74 -5.82
CA SER A 111 -6.26 19.64 -5.54
C SER A 111 -5.59 20.98 -5.18
N GLY A 112 -6.03 22.08 -5.81
CA GLY A 112 -5.52 23.42 -5.51
C GLY A 112 -5.82 23.92 -4.09
N GLU A 113 -7.01 23.59 -3.55
CA GLU A 113 -7.39 23.96 -2.18
C GLU A 113 -6.81 23.01 -1.14
N ILE A 114 -6.75 21.71 -1.46
CA ILE A 114 -6.06 20.67 -0.68
C ILE A 114 -4.63 21.07 -0.34
N LEU A 115 -3.87 21.61 -1.30
CA LEU A 115 -2.49 22.06 -1.08
C LEU A 115 -2.38 23.22 -0.08
N LYS A 116 -3.46 23.96 0.16
CA LYS A 116 -3.52 25.05 1.15
C LYS A 116 -3.87 24.54 2.56
N HIS A 117 -4.33 23.31 2.68
CA HIS A 117 -4.73 22.72 3.95
C HIS A 117 -3.59 22.71 4.98
N ALA A 118 -3.93 22.90 6.26
CA ALA A 118 -2.95 23.04 7.35
C ALA A 118 -1.96 21.86 7.43
N TYR A 119 -2.43 20.65 7.12
CA TYR A 119 -1.61 19.45 7.06
C TYR A 119 -0.48 19.57 6.01
N CYS A 120 -0.78 20.01 4.79
CA CYS A 120 0.22 20.22 3.74
C CYS A 120 1.18 21.38 4.05
N GLN A 121 0.74 22.37 4.82
CA GLN A 121 1.57 23.54 5.15
C GLN A 121 2.57 23.24 6.27
N LYS A 122 2.28 22.31 7.19
CA LYS A 122 3.22 21.89 8.26
C LYS A 122 4.55 21.35 7.70
N GLY A 123 4.52 20.70 6.54
CA GLY A 123 5.70 20.10 5.88
C GLY A 123 6.55 21.07 5.04
N LYS A 124 6.19 22.35 4.92
CA LYS A 124 7.02 23.33 4.17
C LYS A 124 8.21 23.88 4.97
N SER A 125 8.37 23.43 6.21
CA SER A 125 9.62 23.59 6.96
C SER A 125 10.76 22.97 6.16
N LYS A 126 11.89 23.68 6.03
CA LYS A 126 13.10 23.21 5.32
C LYS A 126 13.70 21.92 5.91
N ASP A 127 13.16 21.46 7.03
CA ASP A 127 13.63 20.33 7.83
C ASP A 127 12.55 19.23 7.92
N LEU A 128 11.91 18.85 6.81
CA LEU A 128 11.27 17.54 6.78
C LEU A 128 12.37 16.51 7.08
N PRO A 129 12.21 15.63 8.10
CA PRO A 129 13.11 14.50 8.24
C PRO A 129 13.05 13.77 6.91
N ARG A 130 14.19 13.75 6.21
CA ARG A 130 14.35 12.93 5.02
C ARG A 130 14.16 11.51 5.51
N VAL A 131 12.96 10.96 5.38
CA VAL A 131 12.79 9.51 5.32
C VAL A 131 13.45 9.12 4.01
N SER A 132 14.76 8.91 4.06
CA SER A 132 15.44 8.10 3.09
C SER A 132 15.07 6.67 3.44
N VAL A 133 14.10 6.12 2.73
CA VAL A 133 14.04 4.66 2.60
C VAL A 133 15.21 4.30 1.69
N SER A 134 16.43 4.32 2.22
CA SER A 134 17.52 3.61 1.56
C SER A 134 17.20 2.15 1.78
N LEU A 135 16.66 1.49 0.75
CA LEU A 135 16.83 0.06 0.61
C LEU A 135 18.35 -0.15 0.55
N GLN A 136 18.97 -0.41 1.71
CA GLN A 136 20.38 -0.71 1.74
C GLN A 136 20.54 -2.05 1.05
N MET A 137 21.14 -2.00 -0.14
CA MET A 137 21.59 -3.19 -0.84
C MET A 137 22.54 -3.96 0.08
N GLY A 138 22.25 -5.24 0.28
CA GLY A 138 23.16 -6.20 0.89
C GLY A 138 23.40 -5.97 2.38
N CYS A 139 22.64 -6.64 3.23
CA CYS A 139 23.12 -6.91 4.57
C CYS A 139 24.13 -8.06 4.47
N GLU A 140 25.44 -7.78 4.61
CA GLU A 140 26.48 -8.82 4.59
C GLU A 140 26.42 -9.75 5.81
N GLU A 141 25.64 -9.41 6.86
CA GLU A 141 25.42 -10.26 8.04
C GLU A 141 23.94 -10.26 8.48
N ILE A 142 23.25 -11.39 8.31
CA ILE A 142 21.86 -11.58 8.74
C ILE A 142 21.76 -11.50 10.28
N ASP A 143 20.87 -10.64 10.78
CA ASP A 143 20.64 -10.42 12.20
C ASP A 143 19.79 -11.54 12.81
N GLN A 144 20.44 -12.43 13.54
CA GLN A 144 19.82 -13.63 14.13
C GLN A 144 18.71 -13.32 15.15
N GLU A 145 18.73 -12.14 15.78
CA GLU A 145 17.64 -11.71 16.69
C GLU A 145 16.37 -11.39 15.89
N ILE A 146 16.54 -10.73 14.74
CA ILE A 146 15.43 -10.44 13.82
C ILE A 146 14.93 -11.73 13.17
N VAL A 147 15.82 -12.64 12.75
CA VAL A 147 15.42 -13.97 12.23
C VAL A 147 14.55 -14.71 13.25
N SER A 148 14.99 -14.77 14.51
CA SER A 148 14.19 -15.40 15.58
C SER A 148 12.82 -14.76 15.71
N ARG A 149 12.74 -13.44 15.57
CA ARG A 149 11.49 -12.70 15.66
C ARG A 149 10.57 -12.93 14.46
N VAL A 150 11.11 -12.96 13.24
CA VAL A 150 10.37 -13.29 12.01
C VAL A 150 9.77 -14.69 12.13
N VAL A 151 10.57 -15.68 12.56
CA VAL A 151 10.10 -17.05 12.80
C VAL A 151 8.97 -17.07 13.83
N GLN A 152 9.11 -16.36 14.96
CA GLN A 152 8.06 -16.29 15.98
C GLN A 152 6.76 -15.65 15.48
N LEU A 153 6.84 -14.59 14.67
CA LEU A 153 5.67 -13.89 14.15
C LEU A 153 4.89 -14.73 13.13
N HIS A 154 5.59 -15.56 12.36
CA HIS A 154 4.97 -16.45 11.38
C HIS A 154 4.64 -17.83 11.94
N ALA A 155 5.17 -18.20 13.12
CA ALA A 155 4.83 -19.41 13.84
C ALA A 155 3.49 -19.25 14.58
N ASN A 156 2.37 -19.27 13.86
CA ASN A 156 1.04 -19.25 14.48
C ASN A 156 0.43 -20.67 14.52
N PRO A 157 0.17 -21.27 15.71
CA PRO A 157 -0.42 -22.63 15.83
C PRO A 157 -1.94 -22.71 15.62
N GLY A 158 -2.56 -21.69 14.99
CA GLY A 158 -3.97 -21.38 15.21
C GLY A 158 -4.98 -21.70 14.10
N GLU A 159 -4.56 -21.96 12.87
CA GLU A 159 -5.50 -22.17 11.76
C GLU A 159 -5.31 -23.54 11.11
N GLN A 160 -6.29 -24.41 11.36
CA GLN A 160 -6.45 -25.68 10.67
C GLN A 160 -6.50 -25.45 9.16
N GLY A 161 -5.42 -25.76 8.44
CA GLY A 161 -5.52 -26.00 7.01
C GLY A 161 -4.29 -25.77 6.14
N LYS A 162 -3.31 -24.96 6.54
CA LYS A 162 -2.03 -24.81 5.81
C LYS A 162 -0.89 -24.47 6.78
N GLU A 163 -0.27 -25.49 7.38
CA GLU A 163 0.99 -25.32 8.12
C GLU A 163 2.10 -24.93 7.15
N VAL A 164 2.57 -23.69 7.26
CA VAL A 164 3.79 -23.25 6.60
C VAL A 164 4.68 -22.74 7.71
N ILE A 165 5.53 -23.63 8.22
CA ILE A 165 6.50 -23.30 9.24
C ILE A 165 7.58 -22.43 8.58
N VAL A 166 7.60 -21.14 8.91
CA VAL A 166 8.71 -20.26 8.53
C VAL A 166 9.91 -20.64 9.40
N THR A 167 10.94 -21.21 8.78
CA THR A 167 12.20 -21.59 9.44
C THR A 167 13.25 -20.49 9.29
N SER A 168 14.31 -20.51 10.12
CA SER A 168 15.46 -19.63 9.94
C SER A 168 16.07 -19.78 8.54
N GLU A 169 16.12 -21.00 8.01
CA GLU A 169 16.56 -21.30 6.64
C GLU A 169 15.71 -20.59 5.57
N LEU A 170 14.39 -20.46 5.79
CA LEU A 170 13.51 -19.75 4.87
C LEU A 170 13.75 -18.23 4.92
N VAL A 171 14.04 -17.68 6.10
CA VAL A 171 14.42 -16.27 6.26
C VAL A 171 15.75 -16.02 5.55
N GLU A 172 16.75 -16.88 5.76
CA GLU A 172 18.05 -16.79 5.10
C GLU A 172 17.92 -16.90 3.58
N LYS A 173 17.10 -17.84 3.08
CA LYS A 173 16.76 -17.96 1.66
C LYS A 173 16.12 -16.69 1.12
N ALA A 174 15.15 -16.10 1.83
CA ALA A 174 14.46 -14.88 1.42
C ALA A 174 15.40 -13.64 1.35
N MET A 175 16.38 -13.58 2.27
CA MET A 175 17.37 -12.50 2.31
C MET A 175 18.52 -12.69 1.31
N ALA A 176 18.83 -13.93 0.94
CA ALA A 176 19.88 -14.25 -0.04
C ALA A 176 19.47 -14.01 -1.49
N LEU A 177 18.17 -13.99 -1.79
CA LEU A 177 17.67 -13.72 -3.14
C LEU A 177 17.87 -12.25 -3.53
N SER A 178 18.42 -11.99 -4.71
CA SER A 178 18.40 -10.67 -5.33
C SER A 178 16.98 -10.28 -5.79
N HIS A 179 16.76 -8.99 -6.01
CA HIS A 179 15.50 -8.50 -6.59
C HIS A 179 15.26 -9.09 -8.00
N GLU A 180 16.33 -9.27 -8.79
CA GLU A 180 16.26 -9.91 -10.10
C GLU A 180 15.86 -11.39 -9.97
N GLU A 181 16.41 -12.14 -9.00
CA GLU A 181 16.01 -13.53 -8.77
C GLU A 181 14.57 -13.66 -8.30
N MET A 182 14.07 -12.76 -7.43
CA MET A 182 12.65 -12.73 -7.05
C MET A 182 11.74 -12.34 -8.22
N GLY A 183 12.19 -11.46 -9.12
CA GLY A 183 11.48 -11.08 -10.34
C GLY A 183 11.48 -12.18 -11.42
N VAL A 184 12.56 -12.95 -11.54
CA VAL A 184 12.67 -14.08 -12.48
C VAL A 184 11.81 -15.27 -12.07
N VAL A 185 11.55 -15.50 -10.77
CA VAL A 185 10.54 -16.51 -10.38
C VAL A 185 9.11 -16.08 -10.81
N LEU A 186 8.89 -14.78 -11.03
CA LEU A 186 7.59 -14.22 -11.43
C LEU A 186 7.45 -14.08 -12.96
N GLY A 187 8.56 -14.04 -13.70
CA GLY A 187 8.61 -13.85 -15.15
C GLY A 187 9.08 -15.10 -15.90
N ASP A 188 8.19 -15.62 -16.74
CA ASP A 188 8.42 -16.54 -17.88
C ASP A 188 8.33 -18.07 -17.69
N ASP A 189 8.22 -18.65 -16.48
CA ASP A 189 8.02 -20.12 -16.34
C ASP A 189 7.10 -20.54 -15.17
N MET A 190 6.16 -19.69 -14.74
CA MET A 190 5.17 -20.05 -13.69
C MET A 190 4.08 -21.00 -14.21
N ASN A 191 4.36 -22.30 -14.23
CA ASN A 191 3.44 -23.33 -14.71
C ASN A 191 2.58 -24.00 -13.61
N THR A 192 2.76 -23.68 -12.32
CA THR A 192 1.95 -24.28 -11.23
C THR A 192 1.55 -23.31 -10.12
N ALA A 193 0.42 -23.59 -9.45
CA ALA A 193 -0.07 -22.82 -8.30
C ALA A 193 0.80 -22.96 -7.04
N GLU A 194 1.65 -23.99 -6.99
CA GLU A 194 2.57 -24.25 -5.89
C GLU A 194 3.74 -23.25 -5.90
N ASP A 195 4.29 -22.93 -7.07
CA ASP A 195 5.39 -21.96 -7.24
C ASP A 195 5.00 -20.56 -6.79
N LYS A 196 3.79 -20.11 -7.17
CA LYS A 196 3.24 -18.82 -6.74
C LYS A 196 3.11 -18.72 -5.22
N THR A 197 2.69 -19.81 -4.57
CA THR A 197 2.51 -19.86 -3.12
C THR A 197 3.85 -19.80 -2.38
N GLU A 198 4.92 -20.35 -2.94
CA GLU A 198 6.26 -20.28 -2.34
C GLU A 198 6.86 -18.87 -2.43
N ILE A 199 6.68 -18.18 -3.57
CA ILE A 199 7.16 -16.80 -3.76
C ILE A 199 6.44 -15.84 -2.81
N GLU A 200 5.12 -15.96 -2.71
CA GLU A 200 4.31 -15.12 -1.82
C GLU A 200 4.75 -15.24 -0.35
N LYS A 201 5.27 -16.40 0.06
CA LYS A 201 5.84 -16.64 1.39
C LYS A 201 7.22 -16.01 1.54
N LEU A 202 8.11 -16.20 0.57
CA LEU A 202 9.45 -15.61 0.61
C LEU A 202 9.39 -14.08 0.70
N LEU A 203 8.46 -13.46 -0.03
CA LEU A 203 8.21 -12.02 0.03
C LEU A 203 7.67 -11.59 1.40
N ASP A 204 6.72 -12.32 1.97
CA ASP A 204 6.15 -12.04 3.29
C ASP A 204 7.23 -12.03 4.37
N VAL A 205 8.10 -13.05 4.33
CA VAL A 205 9.22 -13.25 5.23
C VAL A 205 10.24 -12.13 5.08
N ARG A 206 10.61 -11.78 3.84
CA ARG A 206 11.56 -10.69 3.57
C ARG A 206 11.02 -9.33 4.03
N CYS A 207 9.76 -9.03 3.71
CA CYS A 207 9.13 -7.77 4.12
C CYS A 207 9.13 -7.63 5.65
N THR A 208 8.75 -8.69 6.35
CA THR A 208 8.73 -8.68 7.81
C THR A 208 10.13 -8.49 8.39
N TYR A 209 11.14 -9.13 7.81
CA TYR A 209 12.53 -8.96 8.21
C TYR A 209 13.01 -7.51 8.02
N GLU A 210 12.76 -6.92 6.85
CA GLU A 210 13.18 -5.55 6.53
C GLU A 210 12.54 -4.51 7.47
N ILE A 211 11.25 -4.68 7.80
CA ILE A 211 10.54 -3.79 8.72
C ILE A 211 11.11 -3.89 10.13
N LEU A 212 11.34 -5.11 10.63
CA LEU A 212 11.94 -5.32 11.96
C LEU A 212 13.37 -4.77 12.03
N LEU A 213 14.13 -4.88 10.94
CA LEU A 213 15.46 -4.30 10.83
C LEU A 213 15.41 -2.78 10.93
N GLN A 214 14.45 -2.16 10.25
CA GLN A 214 14.23 -0.72 10.33
C GLN A 214 13.82 -0.29 11.75
N GLU A 215 12.88 -0.98 12.39
CA GLU A 215 12.45 -0.68 13.77
C GLU A 215 13.61 -0.81 14.77
N LYS A 216 14.48 -1.82 14.60
CA LYS A 216 15.69 -2.01 15.41
C LYS A 216 16.67 -0.84 15.22
N MET A 217 16.88 -0.39 13.99
CA MET A 217 17.75 0.77 13.70
C MET A 217 17.19 2.08 14.28
N GLU A 218 15.87 2.24 14.32
CA GLU A 218 15.18 3.42 14.86
C GLU A 218 15.05 3.39 16.40
N GLY A 219 15.43 2.30 17.06
CA GLY A 219 15.34 2.13 18.52
C GLY A 219 13.93 1.91 19.05
N ASN A 220 13.00 1.52 18.19
CA ASN A 220 11.60 1.27 18.54
C ASN A 220 11.42 -0.13 19.16
N LYS A 221 10.45 -0.26 20.08
CA LYS A 221 10.07 -1.59 20.60
C LYS A 221 9.25 -2.33 19.54
N LEU A 222 9.71 -3.53 19.19
CA LEU A 222 9.10 -4.44 18.19
C LEU A 222 7.68 -4.89 18.63
N ALA A 223 6.64 -4.13 18.26
CA ALA A 223 5.25 -4.39 18.68
C ALA A 223 4.50 -5.30 17.69
N SER A 224 3.93 -6.41 18.16
CA SER A 224 3.50 -7.56 17.32
C SER A 224 2.30 -7.33 16.39
N GLU A 225 1.35 -6.47 16.73
CA GLU A 225 0.10 -6.33 15.96
C GLU A 225 0.18 -5.28 14.85
N GLU A 226 1.04 -4.27 15.00
CA GLU A 226 1.19 -3.18 14.01
C GLU A 226 2.12 -3.59 12.85
N LEU A 227 3.00 -4.56 13.10
CA LEU A 227 3.97 -5.11 12.14
C LEU A 227 3.30 -5.85 10.97
N THR A 228 2.23 -6.60 11.21
CA THR A 228 1.53 -7.36 10.15
C THR A 228 0.81 -6.43 9.17
N GLY A 229 0.28 -5.29 9.63
CA GLY A 229 -0.28 -4.24 8.77
C GLY A 229 0.78 -3.57 7.90
N LYS A 230 1.91 -3.17 8.49
CA LYS A 230 3.04 -2.58 7.74
C LYS A 230 3.62 -3.56 6.71
N ALA A 231 3.74 -4.84 7.07
CA ALA A 231 4.20 -5.89 6.15
C ALA A 231 3.24 -6.08 4.97
N LYS A 232 1.92 -6.00 5.20
CA LYS A 232 0.92 -6.05 4.13
C LYS A 232 1.02 -4.87 3.16
N ILE A 233 1.24 -3.64 3.64
CA ILE A 233 1.50 -2.49 2.75
C ILE A 233 2.79 -2.69 1.96
N HIS A 234 3.88 -3.04 2.63
CA HIS A 234 5.18 -3.19 1.97
C HIS A 234 5.11 -4.28 0.89
N LYS A 235 4.40 -5.37 1.18
CA LYS A 235 4.05 -6.41 0.20
C LYS A 235 3.24 -5.85 -0.96
N SER A 236 2.21 -5.05 -0.73
CA SER A 236 1.40 -4.41 -1.78
C SER A 236 2.22 -3.49 -2.69
N ILE A 237 3.15 -2.71 -2.12
CA ILE A 237 4.07 -1.84 -2.86
C ILE A 237 5.03 -2.68 -3.72
N ILE A 238 5.65 -3.71 -3.13
CA ILE A 238 6.58 -4.59 -3.86
C ILE A 238 5.84 -5.39 -4.96
N TRP A 239 4.62 -5.85 -4.71
CA TRP A 239 3.81 -6.52 -5.73
C TRP A 239 3.43 -5.57 -6.88
N GLY A 240 3.17 -4.30 -6.58
CA GLY A 240 2.93 -3.26 -7.58
C GLY A 240 4.15 -2.96 -8.47
N ASP A 241 5.35 -3.09 -7.92
CA ASP A 241 6.62 -2.87 -8.65
C ASP A 241 7.11 -4.12 -9.41
N CYS A 242 6.87 -5.34 -8.89
CA CYS A 242 7.31 -6.60 -9.53
C CYS A 242 6.39 -7.10 -10.67
N TYR A 243 5.15 -6.60 -10.78
CA TYR A 243 4.22 -6.96 -11.86
C TYR A 243 4.33 -6.05 -13.10
N ARG A 244 5.45 -5.32 -13.27
CA ARG A 244 5.75 -4.49 -14.44
C ARG A 244 6.93 -5.01 -15.25
#